data_AF-A0A931QXD1-F1
#
_entry.id   AF-A0A931QXD1-F1
#
_cell.length_a   1.000
_cell.length_b   1.000
_cell.length_c   1.000
_cell.angle_alpha   90.00
_cell.angle_beta   90.00
_cell.angle_gamma   90.00
#
_symmetry.space_group_name_H-M   'P 1'
#
loop_
_entity.id
_entity.type
_entity.pdbx_description
1 polymer ?
#
loop_
_entity_poly.entity_id
_entity_poly.type
_entity_poly.pdbx_seq_one_letter_code
_entity_poly.pdbx_strand_id
1 'polypeptide(L)'
;MRKSTLLKRNLTYFWRTNLAVALGVTTAVAVLAGALLVGESVRASLRDLFLQRLGAADYVISAPNFFREALADDLQTRVLFGEAFRAACPLIVLDGLVVHGENGRRASGVRVYGVDEKFFRFHGVKEALPSLASRGDGRFLHPAPSRGRASRLRSPRPAAAGFGAGRED
;
A
#
# COMPACT_ATOMS: atom_id res chain seq x y z
N MET A 1 -13.97 31.25 -54.40
CA MET A 1 -12.72 31.81 -53.82
C MET A 1 -12.24 30.91 -52.69
N ARG A 2 -11.07 30.27 -52.81
CA ARG A 2 -10.60 29.27 -51.82
C ARG A 2 -9.92 29.98 -50.64
N LYS A 3 -10.60 30.02 -49.49
CA LYS A 3 -10.15 30.63 -48.22
C LYS A 3 -8.76 30.11 -47.77
N SER A 4 -8.43 28.87 -48.14
CA SER A 4 -7.14 28.23 -47.86
C SER A 4 -5.94 28.92 -48.53
N THR A 5 -6.13 29.60 -49.66
CA THR A 5 -5.04 30.31 -50.36
C THR A 5 -4.65 31.60 -49.65
N LEU A 6 -5.61 32.30 -49.04
CA LEU A 6 -5.35 33.50 -48.22
C LEU A 6 -4.72 33.13 -46.88
N LEU A 7 -5.18 32.05 -46.25
CA LEU A 7 -4.61 31.54 -44.99
C LEU A 7 -3.15 31.14 -45.14
N LYS A 8 -2.81 30.39 -46.21
CA LYS A 8 -1.42 29.98 -46.48
C LYS A 8 -0.51 31.19 -46.73
N ARG A 9 -0.98 32.19 -47.48
CA ARG A 9 -0.19 33.39 -47.80
C ARG A 9 0.05 34.28 -46.57
N ASN A 10 -0.92 34.35 -45.66
CA ASN A 10 -0.79 35.04 -44.38
C ASN A 10 0.16 34.27 -43.42
N LEU A 11 0.08 32.93 -43.38
CA LEU A 11 1.00 32.09 -42.61
C LEU A 11 2.46 32.23 -43.07
N THR A 12 2.70 32.32 -44.38
CA THR A 12 4.04 32.50 -44.95
C THR A 12 4.58 33.92 -44.79
N TYR A 13 3.72 34.95 -44.78
CA TYR A 13 4.15 36.34 -44.59
C TYR A 13 4.60 36.60 -43.14
N PHE A 14 3.92 36.01 -42.13
CA PHE A 14 4.29 36.07 -40.71
C PHE A 14 4.95 34.76 -40.20
N TRP A 15 5.72 34.08 -41.06
CA TRP A 15 6.22 32.74 -40.76
C TRP A 15 7.05 32.67 -39.48
N ARG A 16 7.89 33.68 -39.19
CA ARG A 16 8.70 33.75 -37.95
C ARG A 16 7.85 33.76 -36.68
N THR A 17 6.77 34.53 -36.65
CA THR A 17 5.88 34.62 -35.47
C THR A 17 5.09 33.33 -35.28
N ASN A 18 4.56 32.77 -36.38
CA ASN A 18 3.83 31.51 -36.34
C ASN A 18 4.72 30.33 -35.91
N LEU A 19 6.00 30.33 -36.32
CA LEU A 19 6.98 29.34 -35.89
C LEU A 19 7.28 29.45 -34.39
N ALA A 20 7.44 30.67 -33.86
CA ALA A 20 7.66 30.89 -32.43
C ALA A 20 6.49 30.37 -31.59
N VAL A 21 5.26 30.63 -32.00
CA VAL A 21 4.05 30.12 -31.33
C VAL A 21 3.98 28.60 -31.43
N ALA A 22 4.24 28.02 -32.61
CA ALA A 22 4.21 26.58 -32.81
C ALA A 22 5.24 25.86 -31.92
N LEU A 23 6.46 26.39 -31.79
CA LEU A 23 7.49 25.83 -30.91
C LEU A 23 7.09 25.93 -29.44
N GLY A 24 6.53 27.07 -29.02
CA GLY A 24 6.01 27.26 -27.67
C GLY A 24 4.91 26.25 -27.31
N VAL A 25 3.91 26.10 -28.18
CA VAL A 25 2.81 25.14 -27.99
C VAL A 25 3.33 23.71 -28.00
N THR A 26 4.23 23.35 -28.92
CA THR A 26 4.81 22.00 -28.98
C THR A 26 5.55 21.66 -27.70
N THR A 27 6.33 22.61 -27.17
CA THR A 27 7.06 22.44 -25.90
C THR A 27 6.09 22.28 -24.73
N ALA A 28 5.06 23.12 -24.65
CA ALA A 28 4.04 23.04 -23.59
C ALA A 28 3.30 21.70 -23.62
N VAL A 29 2.87 21.25 -24.79
CA VAL A 29 2.19 19.96 -24.97
C VAL A 29 3.12 18.80 -24.63
N ALA A 30 4.39 18.85 -25.05
CA ALA A 30 5.37 17.82 -24.71
C ALA A 30 5.58 17.71 -23.18
N VAL A 31 5.66 18.84 -22.48
CA VAL A 31 5.77 18.87 -21.01
C VAL A 31 4.51 18.31 -20.34
N LEU A 32 3.31 18.73 -20.79
CA LEU A 32 2.04 18.23 -20.25
C LEU A 32 1.90 16.71 -20.46
N ALA A 33 2.20 16.23 -21.67
CA ALA A 33 2.16 14.81 -21.99
C ALA A 33 3.20 14.01 -21.17
N GLY A 34 4.43 14.53 -21.03
CA GLY A 34 5.47 13.92 -20.22
C GLY A 34 5.08 13.82 -18.75
N ALA A 35 4.50 14.87 -18.17
CA ALA A 35 4.03 14.86 -16.79
C ALA A 35 2.90 13.85 -16.55
N LEU A 36 1.94 13.76 -17.50
CA LEU A 36 0.87 12.76 -17.44
C LEU A 36 1.40 11.32 -17.53
N LEU A 37 2.35 11.07 -18.45
CA LEU A 37 2.95 9.75 -18.64
C LEU A 37 3.73 9.30 -17.40
N VAL A 38 4.53 10.19 -16.80
CA VAL A 38 5.29 9.90 -15.58
C VAL A 38 4.34 9.67 -14.40
N GLY A 39 3.30 10.50 -14.27
CA GLY A 39 2.29 10.34 -13.23
C GLY A 39 1.62 8.96 -13.27
N GLU A 40 1.25 8.50 -14.47
CA GLU A 40 0.61 7.20 -14.62
C GLU A 40 1.56 6.03 -14.41
N SER A 41 2.82 6.16 -14.83
CA SER A 41 3.83 5.13 -14.60
C SER A 41 4.09 4.90 -13.10
N VAL A 42 4.16 5.98 -12.32
CA VAL A 42 4.33 5.88 -10.86
C VAL A 42 3.07 5.33 -10.21
N ARG A 43 1.89 5.74 -10.65
CA ARG A 43 0.62 5.20 -10.16
C ARG A 43 0.51 3.69 -10.39
N ALA A 44 0.83 3.23 -11.61
CA ALA A 44 0.86 1.82 -11.96
C ALA A 44 1.90 1.06 -11.13
N SER A 45 3.12 1.59 -11.01
CA SER A 45 4.17 0.95 -10.20
C SER A 45 3.77 0.81 -8.72
N LEU A 46 3.19 1.86 -8.13
CA LEU A 46 2.68 1.79 -6.77
C LEU A 46 1.53 0.79 -6.66
N ARG A 47 0.60 0.79 -7.63
CA ARG A 47 -0.50 -0.18 -7.66
C ARG A 47 0.02 -1.61 -7.65
N ASP A 48 1.01 -1.92 -8.49
CA ASP A 48 1.62 -3.25 -8.55
C ASP A 48 2.31 -3.62 -7.25
N LEU A 49 3.06 -2.70 -6.65
CA LEU A 49 3.68 -2.91 -5.34
C LEU A 49 2.64 -3.13 -4.22
N PHE A 50 1.52 -2.40 -4.25
CA PHE A 50 0.44 -2.60 -3.30
C PHE A 50 -0.24 -3.95 -3.49
N LEU A 51 -0.55 -4.34 -4.73
CA LEU A 51 -1.17 -5.64 -5.03
C LEU A 51 -0.26 -6.81 -4.64
N GLN A 52 1.06 -6.69 -4.84
CA GLN A 52 2.02 -7.68 -4.37
C GLN A 52 2.07 -7.80 -2.85
N ARG A 53 1.76 -6.73 -2.10
CA ARG A 53 1.84 -6.70 -0.63
C ARG A 53 0.53 -7.02 0.09
N LEU A 54 -0.62 -6.80 -0.55
CA LEU A 54 -1.94 -7.11 0.03
C LEU A 54 -2.18 -8.63 0.16
N GLY A 55 -1.51 -9.44 -0.67
CA GLY A 55 -1.77 -10.87 -0.72
C GLY A 55 -3.16 -11.15 -1.27
N ALA A 56 -3.95 -11.97 -0.57
CA ALA A 56 -5.31 -12.34 -0.98
C ALA A 56 -6.39 -11.42 -0.38
N ALA A 57 -6.00 -10.38 0.37
CA ALA A 57 -6.94 -9.51 1.07
C ALA A 57 -7.30 -8.29 0.23
N ASP A 58 -8.59 -8.13 -0.09
CA ASP A 58 -9.10 -6.94 -0.79
C ASP A 58 -9.58 -5.85 0.19
N TYR A 59 -10.12 -6.27 1.34
CA TYR A 59 -10.69 -5.38 2.36
C TYR A 59 -10.28 -5.80 3.77
N VAL A 60 -10.15 -4.80 4.64
CA VAL A 60 -9.86 -4.99 6.06
C VAL A 60 -10.87 -4.22 6.90
N ILE A 61 -11.50 -4.92 7.83
CA ILE A 61 -12.40 -4.31 8.82
C ILE A 61 -11.62 -4.19 10.12
N SER A 62 -11.43 -2.96 10.58
CA SER A 62 -10.70 -2.66 11.82
C SER A 62 -11.59 -1.85 12.75
N ALA A 63 -11.54 -2.15 14.04
CA ALA A 63 -12.20 -1.38 15.09
C ALA A 63 -11.24 -1.12 16.25
N PRO A 64 -11.51 -0.12 17.12
CA PRO A 64 -10.73 0.11 18.33
C PRO A 64 -10.79 -1.07 19.31
N ASN A 65 -11.89 -1.83 19.26
CA ASN A 65 -12.13 -3.00 20.11
C ASN A 65 -12.05 -4.29 19.28
N PHE A 66 -11.79 -5.41 19.92
CA PHE A 66 -11.71 -6.71 19.25
C PHE A 66 -13.08 -7.21 18.81
N PHE A 67 -13.08 -7.88 17.65
CA PHE A 67 -14.21 -8.68 17.19
C PHE A 67 -14.13 -10.10 17.73
N ARG A 68 -15.28 -10.79 17.74
CA ARG A 68 -15.32 -12.23 17.98
C ARG A 68 -14.77 -12.94 16.75
N GLU A 69 -14.00 -14.00 16.98
CA GLU A 69 -13.47 -14.85 15.90
C GLU A 69 -14.59 -15.39 14.99
N ALA A 70 -15.71 -15.81 15.59
CA ALA A 70 -16.89 -16.34 14.90
C ALA A 70 -17.53 -15.35 13.91
N LEU A 71 -17.24 -14.04 14.01
CA LEU A 71 -17.75 -13.05 13.05
C LEU A 71 -17.27 -13.35 11.62
N ALA A 72 -16.04 -13.86 11.46
CA ALA A 72 -15.53 -14.24 10.14
C ALA A 72 -16.32 -15.40 9.52
N ASP A 73 -16.79 -16.33 10.36
CA ASP A 73 -17.60 -17.46 9.93
C ASP A 73 -19.04 -16.98 9.64
N ASP A 74 -19.62 -16.16 10.52
CA ASP A 74 -20.94 -15.55 10.34
C ASP A 74 -21.05 -14.73 9.05
N LEU A 75 -20.01 -13.96 8.71
CA LEU A 75 -19.99 -13.18 7.46
C LEU A 75 -20.04 -14.08 6.23
N GLN A 76 -19.31 -15.20 6.23
CA GLN A 76 -19.29 -16.14 5.11
C GLN A 76 -20.63 -16.85 4.89
N THR A 77 -21.46 -16.99 5.94
CA THR A 77 -22.81 -17.57 5.80
C THR A 77 -23.82 -16.66 5.11
N ARG A 78 -23.52 -15.35 4.97
CA ARG A 78 -24.44 -14.40 4.36
C ARG A 78 -24.37 -14.47 2.84
N VAL A 79 -25.54 -14.56 2.20
CA VAL A 79 -25.68 -14.61 0.73
C VAL A 79 -24.98 -13.42 0.05
N LEU A 80 -25.21 -12.21 0.55
CA LEU A 80 -24.56 -10.98 0.03
C LEU A 80 -23.04 -11.00 0.13
N PHE A 81 -22.47 -11.75 1.09
CA PHE A 81 -21.03 -11.88 1.22
C PHE A 81 -20.47 -12.77 0.12
N GLY A 82 -21.09 -13.93 -0.14
CA GLY A 82 -20.65 -14.85 -1.19
C GLY A 82 -20.75 -14.28 -2.62
N GLU A 83 -21.59 -13.26 -2.85
CA GLU A 83 -21.68 -12.56 -4.12
C GLU A 83 -20.50 -11.61 -4.39
N ALA A 84 -19.93 -11.01 -3.34
CA ALA A 84 -18.90 -9.97 -3.44
C ALA A 84 -17.51 -10.43 -2.99
N PHE A 85 -17.43 -11.42 -2.11
CA PHE A 85 -16.21 -11.84 -1.42
C PHE A 85 -16.09 -13.35 -1.39
N ARG A 86 -14.85 -13.84 -1.52
CA ARG A 86 -14.57 -15.28 -1.59
C ARG A 86 -14.39 -15.91 -0.21
N ALA A 87 -13.82 -15.19 0.75
CA ALA A 87 -13.49 -15.69 2.08
C ALA A 87 -13.28 -14.54 3.07
N ALA A 88 -13.35 -14.83 4.36
CA ALA A 88 -12.95 -13.94 5.44
C ALA A 88 -12.05 -14.70 6.42
N CYS A 89 -11.12 -14.01 7.06
CA CYS A 89 -10.29 -14.58 8.13
C CYS A 89 -10.14 -13.59 9.29
N PRO A 90 -10.12 -14.08 10.55
CA PRO A 90 -9.84 -13.24 11.70
C PRO A 90 -8.35 -12.89 11.80
N LEU A 91 -8.05 -11.69 12.31
CA LEU A 91 -6.68 -11.22 12.59
C LEU A 91 -6.73 -10.26 13.77
N ILE A 92 -5.76 -10.36 14.68
CA ILE A 92 -5.53 -9.39 15.75
C ILE A 92 -4.20 -8.68 15.51
N VAL A 93 -4.19 -7.36 15.68
CA VAL A 93 -2.98 -6.54 15.58
C VAL A 93 -2.81 -5.76 16.88
N LEU A 94 -1.64 -5.91 17.49
CA LEU A 94 -1.28 -5.24 18.73
C LEU A 94 0.08 -4.55 18.57
N ASP A 95 0.21 -3.35 19.11
CA ASP A 95 1.53 -2.74 19.29
C ASP A 95 2.06 -3.09 20.69
N GLY A 96 3.31 -3.54 20.75
CA GLY A 96 3.90 -4.10 21.96
C GLY A 96 5.39 -3.87 22.10
N LEU A 97 5.90 -4.33 23.23
CA LEU A 97 7.32 -4.38 23.57
C LEU A 97 7.72 -5.84 23.72
N VAL A 98 8.76 -6.25 23.01
CA VAL A 98 9.34 -7.59 23.13
C VAL A 98 10.57 -7.50 24.01
N VAL A 99 10.62 -8.36 25.04
CA VAL A 99 11.78 -8.52 25.92
C VAL A 99 12.39 -9.88 25.68
N HIS A 100 13.69 -9.92 25.39
CA HIS A 100 14.43 -11.17 25.27
C HIS A 100 14.80 -11.69 26.65
N GLY A 101 14.28 -12.87 27.02
CA GLY A 101 14.35 -13.43 28.37
C GLY A 101 15.77 -13.64 28.92
N GLU A 102 16.72 -14.09 28.08
CA GLU A 102 18.09 -14.39 28.55
C GLU A 102 18.95 -13.12 28.73
N ASN A 103 18.81 -12.13 27.84
CA ASN A 103 19.77 -11.02 27.74
C ASN A 103 19.15 -9.66 28.11
N GLY A 104 17.88 -9.63 28.52
CA GLY A 104 17.16 -8.41 28.89
C GLY A 104 17.00 -7.38 27.77
N ARG A 105 17.37 -7.71 26.52
CA ARG A 105 17.25 -6.80 25.37
C ARG A 105 15.79 -6.52 25.09
N ARG A 106 15.46 -5.25 24.93
CA ARG A 106 14.08 -4.78 24.70
C ARG A 106 13.97 -4.15 23.33
N ALA A 107 12.91 -4.50 22.60
CA ALA A 107 12.51 -3.83 21.37
C ALA A 107 11.11 -3.24 21.59
N SER A 108 10.98 -1.92 21.42
CA SER A 108 9.70 -1.20 21.49
C SER A 108 9.17 -0.91 20.10
N GLY A 109 7.86 -0.69 19.98
CA GLY A 109 7.19 -0.42 18.69
C GLY A 109 7.13 -1.66 17.80
N VAL A 110 7.05 -2.85 18.41
CA VAL A 110 6.89 -4.10 17.68
C VAL A 110 5.41 -4.34 17.47
N ARG A 111 5.02 -4.65 16.23
CA ARG A 111 3.66 -5.05 15.91
C ARG A 111 3.52 -6.57 16.02
N VAL A 112 2.66 -7.01 16.91
CA VAL A 112 2.33 -8.40 17.15
C VAL A 112 1.05 -8.73 16.41
N TYR A 113 1.11 -9.77 15.59
CA TYR A 113 -0.02 -10.26 14.82
C TYR A 113 -0.50 -11.59 15.40
N GLY A 114 -1.75 -11.63 15.86
CA GLY A 114 -2.45 -12.85 16.23
C GLY A 114 -3.19 -13.39 15.02
N VAL A 115 -2.64 -14.44 14.41
CA VAL A 115 -3.21 -15.13 13.25
C VAL A 115 -3.50 -16.59 13.59
N ASP A 116 -4.50 -17.16 12.95
CA ASP A 116 -4.85 -18.57 13.03
C ASP A 116 -4.51 -19.30 11.72
N GLU A 117 -4.82 -20.60 11.65
CA GLU A 117 -4.64 -21.36 10.42
C GLU A 117 -5.53 -20.87 9.27
N LYS A 118 -6.71 -20.30 9.58
CA LYS A 118 -7.64 -19.76 8.58
C LYS A 118 -6.99 -18.60 7.81
N PHE A 119 -6.23 -17.73 8.49
CA PHE A 119 -5.45 -16.66 7.86
C PHE A 119 -4.44 -17.19 6.82
N PHE A 120 -3.73 -18.25 7.15
CA PHE A 120 -2.73 -18.82 6.23
C PHE A 120 -3.37 -19.53 5.04
N ARG A 121 -4.45 -20.28 5.28
CA ARG A 121 -5.26 -20.87 4.20
C ARG A 121 -5.85 -19.79 3.30
N PHE A 122 -6.32 -18.68 3.86
CA PHE A 122 -6.83 -17.52 3.13
C PHE A 122 -5.78 -16.97 2.15
N HIS A 123 -4.51 -16.91 2.57
CA HIS A 123 -3.40 -16.49 1.73
C HIS A 123 -2.78 -17.61 0.86
N GLY A 124 -3.33 -18.82 0.87
CA GLY A 124 -2.82 -19.96 0.10
C GLY A 124 -1.50 -20.54 0.61
N VAL A 125 -1.08 -20.18 1.82
CA VAL A 125 0.14 -20.65 2.47
C VAL A 125 -0.19 -21.94 3.23
N LYS A 126 0.31 -23.09 2.73
CA LYS A 126 0.01 -24.42 3.29
C LYS A 126 0.77 -24.77 4.58
N GLU A 127 1.82 -24.02 4.90
CA GLU A 127 2.74 -24.38 5.98
C GLU A 127 3.18 -23.10 6.69
N ALA A 128 2.51 -22.82 7.80
CA ALA A 128 2.50 -21.45 8.30
C ALA A 128 2.96 -21.28 9.74
N LEU A 129 3.03 -22.35 10.50
CA LEU A 129 3.65 -22.33 11.81
C LEU A 129 4.44 -23.63 11.90
N PRO A 130 5.79 -23.60 12.03
CA PRO A 130 6.46 -24.73 12.66
C PRO A 130 5.71 -24.96 13.96
N SER A 131 5.13 -26.15 14.09
CA SER A 131 4.23 -26.50 15.18
C SER A 131 4.82 -25.98 16.50
N LEU A 132 4.18 -24.97 17.10
CA LEU A 132 4.47 -24.57 18.49
C LEU A 132 4.07 -25.68 19.47
N ALA A 133 3.51 -26.79 18.97
CA ALA A 133 3.24 -27.99 19.71
C ALA A 133 4.57 -28.67 20.10
N SER A 134 4.81 -28.65 21.42
CA SER A 134 5.73 -29.49 22.19
C SER A 134 7.20 -29.08 22.26
N ARG A 135 7.48 -27.91 22.86
CA ARG A 135 8.58 -27.85 23.84
C ARG A 135 8.40 -26.68 24.80
N GLY A 136 8.21 -27.01 26.08
CA GLY A 136 8.18 -26.06 27.20
C GLY A 136 9.55 -25.45 27.47
N ASP A 137 10.15 -24.80 26.46
CA ASP A 137 11.38 -24.05 26.62
C ASP A 137 11.40 -22.89 25.61
N GLY A 138 11.31 -21.66 26.13
CA GLY A 138 11.09 -20.42 25.38
C GLY A 138 12.27 -19.97 24.53
N ARG A 139 12.67 -20.76 23.54
CA ARG A 139 13.76 -20.45 22.61
C ARG A 139 13.26 -20.23 21.19
N PHE A 140 13.02 -18.95 20.86
CA PHE A 140 12.87 -18.53 19.47
C PHE A 140 14.24 -18.16 18.90
N LEU A 141 14.80 -19.05 18.08
CA LEU A 141 15.87 -18.73 17.15
C LEU A 141 15.24 -18.17 15.87
N HIS A 142 15.37 -16.86 15.70
CA HIS A 142 15.33 -16.26 14.37
C HIS A 142 16.52 -16.85 13.58
N PRO A 143 16.35 -17.39 12.35
CA PRO A 143 17.50 -17.55 11.48
C PRO A 143 18.07 -16.15 11.23
N ALA A 144 19.29 -15.95 11.71
CA ALA A 144 20.04 -14.73 11.49
C ALA A 144 20.27 -14.57 9.97
N PRO A 145 19.83 -13.47 9.32
CA PRO A 145 20.38 -13.12 8.03
C PRO A 145 21.85 -12.79 8.27
N SER A 146 22.71 -13.64 7.70
CA SER A 146 24.16 -13.46 7.68
C SER A 146 24.51 -12.03 7.27
N ARG A 147 25.20 -11.36 8.18
CA ARG A 147 26.10 -10.20 7.99
C ARG A 147 26.12 -9.63 6.57
N GLY A 148 25.36 -8.55 6.35
CA GLY A 148 25.45 -7.73 5.15
C GLY A 148 24.84 -6.36 5.39
N ARG A 149 25.68 -5.39 5.76
CA ARG A 149 25.46 -3.92 5.74
C ARG A 149 24.06 -3.41 6.10
N ALA A 150 23.97 -2.85 7.31
CA ALA A 150 22.90 -1.95 7.73
C ALA A 150 22.81 -0.71 6.84
N SER A 151 21.97 -0.74 5.79
CA SER A 151 21.39 0.46 5.21
C SER A 151 20.14 0.83 6.01
N ARG A 152 20.28 1.81 6.91
CA ARG A 152 19.15 2.43 7.62
C ARG A 152 18.19 3.06 6.61
N LEU A 153 17.14 2.35 6.23
CA LEU A 153 15.95 2.94 5.64
C LEU A 153 15.03 3.38 6.77
N ARG A 154 15.27 4.63 7.22
CA ARG A 154 14.33 5.43 8.00
C ARG A 154 13.06 5.57 7.15
N SER A 155 11.98 4.90 7.55
CA SER A 155 10.65 5.20 7.01
C SER A 155 10.24 6.61 7.46
N PRO A 156 9.71 7.47 6.57
CA PRO A 156 9.13 8.73 6.97
C PRO A 156 7.87 8.45 7.78
N ARG A 157 7.80 9.01 9.00
CA ARG A 157 6.55 9.16 9.74
C ARG A 157 5.50 9.80 8.82
N PRO A 158 4.27 9.26 8.67
CA PRO A 158 3.18 10.08 8.20
C PRO A 158 2.95 11.18 9.24
N ALA A 159 3.10 12.43 8.80
CA ALA A 159 2.74 13.59 9.59
C ALA A 159 1.27 13.47 9.97
N ALA A 160 1.00 13.41 11.28
CA ALA A 160 -0.33 13.63 11.80
C ALA A 160 -0.74 15.06 11.41
N ALA A 161 -1.59 15.18 10.40
CA ALA A 161 -2.35 16.39 10.15
C ALA A 161 -3.32 16.55 11.33
N GLY A 162 -3.04 17.52 12.18
CA GLY A 162 -3.94 17.93 13.26
C GLY A 162 -5.25 18.40 12.67
N PHE A 163 -6.34 17.88 13.21
CA PHE A 163 -7.64 18.53 13.12
C PHE A 163 -8.04 18.87 14.55
N GLY A 164 -7.98 20.17 14.86
CA GLY A 164 -8.38 20.71 16.14
C GLY A 164 -9.90 20.61 16.33
N ALA A 165 -10.30 20.16 17.50
CA ALA A 165 -11.63 20.42 18.03
C ALA A 165 -11.44 21.25 19.30
N GLY A 166 -11.52 22.57 19.13
CA GLY A 166 -11.76 23.52 20.20
C GLY A 166 -13.25 23.89 20.22
N ARG A 167 -13.86 23.74 21.40
CA ARG A 167 -15.05 24.42 21.95
C ARG A 167 -15.34 23.72 23.28
N GLU A 168 -15.17 24.31 24.47
CA GLU A 168 -15.84 25.51 25.00
C GLU A 168 -17.34 25.47 24.68
N ASP A 169 -18.11 24.77 25.54
CA ASP A 169 -18.96 25.38 26.57
C ASP A 169 -19.35 24.33 27.63
#